data_AF-A0A9P5THN5-F1
#
_entry.id   AF-A0A9P5THN5-F1
#
_cell.length_a   1.000
_cell.length_b   1.000
_cell.length_c   1.000
_cell.angle_alpha   90.00
_cell.angle_beta   90.00
_cell.angle_gamma   90.00
#
_symmetry.space_group_name_H-M   'P 1'
#
loop_
_entity.id
_entity.type
_entity.pdbx_description
1 polymer ?
#
loop_
_entity_poly.entity_id
_entity_poly.type
_entity_poly.pdbx_seq_one_letter_code
_entity_poly.pdbx_strand_id
1 'polypeptide(L)'
;DALQAYSRKPDCFKKAAATIRSRCTDLDMDEEARVTAAISMTLCEVATAKHYSLPLECLPYSHDNAHIKTKRHMSLQSLGECVDSLARSAQFWSSYSGYLREVPQLCHAFRRWHDIDLARDIYHNATVEKLALVRFLVNREKKADQVVEEMIKQSSVSISKNGVLGILQRDL
;
A
#
# COMPACT_ATOMS: atom_id res chain seq x y z
N ASP A 1 13.92 -1.40 -13.17
CA ASP A 1 12.63 -1.41 -12.47
C ASP A 1 11.46 -1.67 -13.40
N ALA A 2 10.87 -2.86 -13.32
CA ALA A 2 9.72 -3.25 -14.14
C ALA A 2 8.52 -2.29 -13.94
N LEU A 3 8.27 -1.81 -12.71
CA LEU A 3 7.17 -0.88 -12.41
C LEU A 3 7.28 0.48 -13.12
N GLN A 4 8.51 0.96 -13.33
CA GLN A 4 8.75 2.27 -13.95
C GLN A 4 8.46 2.25 -15.45
N ALA A 5 8.64 1.08 -16.11
CA ALA A 5 8.25 0.87 -17.50
C ALA A 5 6.73 0.92 -17.68
N TYR A 6 5.95 0.48 -16.69
CA TYR A 6 4.48 0.52 -16.72
C TYR A 6 3.91 1.94 -16.51
N SER A 7 4.63 2.79 -15.77
CA SER A 7 4.19 4.17 -15.51
C SER A 7 4.22 5.08 -16.74
N ARG A 8 4.97 4.71 -17.79
CA ARG A 8 5.19 5.51 -19.01
C ARG A 8 4.30 5.15 -20.20
N LYS A 9 3.51 4.07 -20.13
CA LYS A 9 2.62 3.64 -21.24
C LYS A 9 1.28 4.41 -21.22
N PRO A 10 0.66 4.66 -22.39
CA PRO A 10 -0.61 5.39 -22.50
C PRO A 10 -1.73 4.67 -21.73
N ASP A 11 -2.74 5.43 -21.32
CA ASP A 11 -3.66 5.16 -20.19
C ASP A 11 -4.32 3.76 -20.13
N CYS A 12 -4.37 2.99 -21.23
CA CYS A 12 -4.83 1.59 -21.24
C CYS A 12 -3.99 0.71 -20.30
N PHE A 13 -2.67 0.78 -20.42
CA PHE A 13 -1.76 -0.06 -19.61
C PHE A 13 -1.85 0.24 -18.13
N LYS A 14 -2.03 1.52 -17.77
CA LYS A 14 -2.23 1.93 -16.37
C LYS A 14 -3.53 1.36 -15.80
N LYS A 15 -4.62 1.36 -16.58
CA LYS A 15 -5.91 0.78 -16.17
C LYS A 15 -5.84 -0.74 -16.01
N ALA A 16 -5.19 -1.42 -16.95
CA ALA A 16 -4.97 -2.87 -16.88
C ALA A 16 -4.11 -3.23 -15.65
N ALA A 17 -2.99 -2.53 -15.46
CA ALA A 17 -2.10 -2.73 -14.29
C ALA A 17 -2.80 -2.43 -12.96
N ALA A 18 -3.66 -1.41 -12.90
CA ALA A 18 -4.44 -1.11 -11.69
C ALA A 18 -5.42 -2.23 -11.34
N THR A 19 -6.04 -2.85 -12.35
CA THR A 19 -6.96 -4.00 -12.17
C THR A 19 -6.20 -5.24 -11.70
N ILE A 20 -5.00 -5.48 -12.26
CA ILE A 20 -4.09 -6.52 -11.78
C ILE A 20 -3.79 -6.27 -10.29
N ARG A 21 -3.29 -5.08 -9.96
CA ARG A 21 -2.93 -4.70 -8.58
C ARG A 21 -4.06 -4.94 -7.58
N SER A 22 -5.30 -4.59 -7.92
CA SER A 22 -6.46 -4.78 -7.03
C SER A 22 -6.84 -6.24 -6.78
N ARG A 23 -6.43 -7.16 -7.66
CA ARG A 23 -6.75 -8.60 -7.54
C ARG A 23 -5.60 -9.42 -6.97
N CYS A 24 -4.36 -8.90 -6.99
CA CYS A 24 -3.19 -9.58 -6.43
C CYS A 24 -3.16 -9.65 -4.89
N THR A 25 -4.13 -9.03 -4.19
CA THR A 25 -4.16 -8.99 -2.71
C THR A 25 -4.59 -10.33 -2.11
N ASP A 26 -5.39 -11.11 -2.84
CA ASP A 26 -5.75 -12.46 -2.45
C ASP A 26 -4.73 -13.44 -3.05
N LEU A 27 -4.43 -14.51 -2.30
CA LEU A 27 -3.48 -15.58 -2.65
C LEU A 27 -3.53 -15.93 -4.14
N ASP A 28 -2.36 -15.99 -4.79
CA ASP A 28 -2.12 -16.27 -6.22
C ASP A 28 -3.34 -16.08 -7.13
N MET A 29 -3.31 -15.00 -7.93
CA MET A 29 -4.32 -14.70 -8.96
C MET A 29 -4.91 -15.97 -9.57
N ASP A 30 -6.22 -16.12 -9.45
CA ASP A 30 -6.93 -17.21 -10.09
C ASP A 30 -6.63 -17.22 -11.60
N GLU A 31 -6.68 -18.41 -12.20
CA GLU A 31 -6.27 -18.59 -13.59
C GLU A 31 -7.09 -17.73 -14.56
N GLU A 32 -8.39 -17.55 -14.30
CA GLU A 32 -9.28 -16.73 -15.12
C GLU A 32 -8.87 -15.25 -15.07
N ALA A 33 -8.56 -14.74 -13.89
CA ALA A 33 -8.11 -13.38 -13.66
C ALA A 33 -6.74 -13.14 -14.28
N ARG A 34 -5.84 -14.15 -14.22
CA ARG A 34 -4.54 -14.12 -14.89
C ARG A 34 -4.69 -14.04 -16.42
N VAL A 35 -5.53 -14.89 -17.00
CA VAL A 35 -5.82 -14.89 -18.45
C VAL A 35 -6.47 -13.57 -18.87
N THR A 36 -7.46 -13.10 -18.12
CA THR A 36 -8.16 -11.82 -18.35
C THR A 36 -7.20 -10.64 -18.34
N ALA A 37 -6.28 -10.60 -17.37
CA ALA A 37 -5.24 -9.58 -17.29
C ALA A 37 -4.29 -9.65 -18.49
N ALA A 38 -3.86 -10.86 -18.88
CA ALA A 38 -2.97 -11.05 -20.02
C ALA A 38 -3.63 -10.61 -21.35
N ILE A 39 -4.92 -10.91 -21.54
CA ILE A 39 -5.70 -10.40 -22.69
C ILE A 39 -5.72 -8.88 -22.65
N SER A 40 -6.15 -8.27 -21.53
CA SER A 40 -6.27 -6.81 -21.42
C SER A 40 -4.96 -6.08 -21.74
N MET A 41 -3.84 -6.61 -21.23
CA MET A 41 -2.49 -6.12 -21.49
C MET A 41 -2.09 -6.26 -22.97
N THR A 42 -2.44 -7.37 -23.59
CA THR A 42 -2.22 -7.63 -25.02
C THR A 42 -3.00 -6.65 -25.88
N LEU A 43 -4.27 -6.41 -25.58
CA LEU A 43 -5.10 -5.46 -26.32
C LEU A 43 -4.55 -4.05 -26.20
N CYS A 44 -4.07 -3.65 -25.02
CA CYS A 44 -3.39 -2.36 -24.84
C CYS A 44 -2.13 -2.25 -25.72
N GLU A 45 -1.37 -3.34 -25.89
CA GLU A 45 -0.19 -3.36 -26.74
C GLU A 45 -0.55 -3.27 -28.22
N VAL A 46 -1.48 -4.10 -28.67
CA VAL A 46 -1.91 -4.14 -30.07
C VAL A 46 -2.53 -2.79 -30.48
N ALA A 47 -3.29 -2.15 -29.59
CA ALA A 47 -3.86 -0.83 -29.82
C ALA A 47 -2.81 0.27 -30.04
N THR A 48 -1.55 0.07 -29.63
CA THR A 48 -0.48 1.04 -29.94
C THR A 48 -0.07 1.01 -31.42
N ALA A 49 -0.36 -0.08 -32.14
CA ALA A 49 -0.03 -0.22 -33.54
C ALA A 49 -1.17 0.29 -34.43
N LYS A 50 -0.89 1.31 -35.25
CA LYS A 50 -1.89 2.05 -36.08
C LYS A 50 -2.66 1.20 -37.10
N HIS A 51 -2.21 -0.02 -37.41
CA HIS A 51 -2.74 -0.82 -38.53
C HIS A 51 -3.36 -2.15 -38.11
N TYR A 52 -3.53 -2.42 -36.81
CA TYR A 52 -4.13 -3.67 -36.35
C TYR A 52 -5.51 -3.44 -35.75
N SER A 53 -6.50 -4.15 -36.28
CA SER A 53 -7.83 -4.26 -35.67
C SER A 53 -7.81 -5.35 -34.61
N LEU A 54 -8.37 -5.05 -33.44
CA LEU A 54 -8.55 -6.04 -32.37
C LEU A 54 -9.60 -7.10 -32.79
N PRO A 55 -9.41 -8.39 -32.45
CA PRO A 55 -10.43 -9.41 -32.65
C PRO A 55 -11.75 -9.01 -31.96
N LEU A 56 -12.88 -9.25 -32.61
CA LEU A 56 -14.20 -8.89 -32.10
C LEU A 56 -14.54 -9.67 -30.82
N GLU A 57 -14.06 -10.91 -30.76
CA GLU A 57 -14.15 -11.82 -29.63
C GLU A 57 -13.48 -11.24 -28.37
N CYS A 58 -12.50 -10.35 -28.54
CA CYS A 58 -11.74 -9.75 -27.45
C CYS A 58 -12.23 -8.34 -27.02
N LEU A 59 -13.20 -7.76 -27.73
CA LEU A 59 -13.74 -6.42 -27.40
C LEU A 59 -14.24 -6.25 -25.96
N PRO A 60 -14.86 -7.27 -25.31
CA PRO A 60 -15.30 -7.15 -23.92
C PRO A 60 -14.15 -6.90 -22.92
N TYR A 61 -12.92 -7.28 -23.29
CA TYR A 61 -11.72 -7.15 -22.47
C TYR A 61 -10.96 -5.85 -22.76
N SER A 62 -11.40 -5.03 -23.73
CA SER A 62 -10.79 -3.73 -24.02
C SER A 62 -11.24 -2.67 -23.01
N HIS A 63 -10.29 -1.80 -22.59
CA HIS A 63 -10.57 -0.71 -21.67
C HIS A 63 -11.32 0.48 -22.30
N ASP A 64 -11.35 0.59 -23.63
CA ASP A 64 -12.06 1.67 -24.33
C ASP A 64 -13.58 1.45 -24.37
N ASN A 65 -14.04 0.21 -24.19
CA ASN A 65 -15.45 -0.18 -24.17
C ASN A 65 -16.05 -0.21 -22.75
N ALA A 66 -15.54 0.60 -21.83
CA ALA A 66 -16.00 0.64 -20.43
C ALA A 66 -17.51 0.97 -20.27
N HIS A 67 -18.15 1.51 -21.30
CA HIS A 67 -19.61 1.75 -21.35
C HIS A 67 -20.46 0.49 -21.65
N ILE A 68 -19.86 -0.63 -22.08
CA ILE A 68 -20.51 -1.94 -22.28
C ILE A 68 -20.24 -2.86 -21.06
N LYS A 69 -19.89 -2.29 -19.90
CA LYS A 69 -19.72 -3.05 -18.64
C LYS A 69 -21.02 -3.24 -17.87
N THR A 70 -22.18 -3.07 -18.51
CA THR A 70 -23.46 -3.47 -17.95
C THR A 70 -23.64 -4.99 -18.09
N LYS A 71 -23.22 -5.72 -17.05
CA LYS A 71 -23.83 -7.00 -16.62
C LYS A 71 -23.97 -8.11 -17.67
N ARG A 72 -22.96 -8.38 -18.52
CA ARG A 72 -22.81 -9.76 -19.03
C ARG A 72 -21.88 -10.50 -18.11
N HIS A 73 -22.39 -11.55 -17.48
CA HIS A 73 -21.56 -12.58 -16.87
C HIS A 73 -20.69 -13.12 -18.00
N MET A 74 -19.43 -12.69 -18.04
CA MET A 74 -18.50 -13.13 -19.07
C MET A 74 -18.23 -14.61 -18.80
N SER A 75 -18.64 -15.49 -19.71
CA SER A 75 -18.51 -16.93 -19.50
C SER A 75 -17.06 -17.36 -19.77
N LEU A 76 -16.64 -18.47 -19.15
CA LEU A 76 -15.35 -19.11 -19.45
C LEU A 76 -15.19 -19.38 -20.97
N GLN A 77 -16.30 -19.64 -21.65
CA GLN A 77 -16.35 -19.85 -23.09
C GLN A 77 -15.96 -18.59 -23.88
N SER A 78 -16.45 -17.40 -23.49
CA SER A 78 -16.07 -16.15 -24.14
C SER A 78 -14.60 -15.77 -23.92
N LEU A 79 -14.00 -16.22 -22.81
CA LEU A 79 -12.57 -16.08 -22.55
C LEU A 79 -11.76 -16.95 -23.52
N GLY A 80 -12.15 -18.21 -23.67
CA GLY A 80 -11.54 -19.15 -24.61
C GLY A 80 -11.61 -18.65 -26.05
N GLU A 81 -12.77 -18.15 -26.49
CA GLU A 81 -12.96 -17.60 -27.84
C GLU A 81 -12.00 -16.43 -28.14
N CYS A 82 -11.80 -15.53 -27.19
CA CYS A 82 -10.82 -14.46 -27.35
C CYS A 82 -9.38 -15.03 -27.43
N VAL A 83 -9.00 -15.97 -26.56
CA VAL A 83 -7.66 -16.58 -26.59
C VAL A 83 -7.41 -17.31 -27.92
N ASP A 84 -8.39 -18.06 -28.41
CA ASP A 84 -8.33 -18.75 -29.70
C ASP A 84 -8.17 -17.75 -30.86
N SER A 85 -8.85 -16.61 -30.78
CA SER A 85 -8.70 -15.54 -31.79
C SER A 85 -7.29 -14.92 -31.76
N LEU A 86 -6.69 -14.73 -30.58
CA LEU A 86 -5.32 -14.24 -30.43
C LEU A 86 -4.31 -15.25 -30.99
N ALA A 87 -4.57 -16.55 -30.83
CA ALA A 87 -3.72 -17.62 -31.35
C ALA A 87 -3.66 -17.67 -32.90
N ARG A 88 -4.63 -17.07 -33.61
CA ARG A 88 -4.63 -16.97 -35.08
C ARG A 88 -3.53 -16.04 -35.63
N SER A 89 -2.89 -15.23 -34.78
CA SER A 89 -1.80 -14.32 -35.15
C SER A 89 -0.58 -14.59 -34.28
N ALA A 90 0.55 -14.94 -34.89
CA ALA A 90 1.81 -15.17 -34.17
C ALA A 90 2.25 -13.94 -33.35
N GLN A 91 1.99 -12.74 -33.85
CA GLN A 91 2.29 -11.50 -33.15
C GLN A 91 1.43 -11.35 -31.89
N PHE A 92 0.11 -11.57 -32.00
CA PHE A 92 -0.80 -11.47 -30.85
C PHE A 92 -0.54 -12.56 -29.83
N TRP A 93 -0.26 -13.78 -30.29
CA TRP A 93 0.11 -14.91 -29.44
C TRP A 93 1.40 -14.65 -28.66
N SER A 94 2.41 -14.04 -29.29
CA SER A 94 3.65 -13.68 -28.62
C SER A 94 3.41 -12.67 -27.50
N SER A 95 2.64 -11.60 -27.76
CA SER A 95 2.30 -10.61 -26.73
C SER A 95 1.47 -11.24 -25.60
N TYR A 96 0.44 -12.01 -25.93
CA TYR A 96 -0.41 -12.71 -24.96
C TYR A 96 0.37 -13.68 -24.06
N SER A 97 1.13 -14.59 -24.65
CA SER A 97 1.93 -15.57 -23.90
C SER A 97 3.06 -14.91 -23.08
N GLY A 98 3.56 -13.75 -23.53
CA GLY A 98 4.41 -12.87 -22.74
C GLY A 98 3.70 -12.40 -21.47
N TYR A 99 2.59 -11.68 -21.62
CA TYR A 99 1.85 -11.15 -20.47
C TYR A 99 1.30 -12.23 -19.54
N LEU A 100 0.90 -13.40 -20.06
CA LEU A 100 0.44 -14.52 -19.23
C LEU A 100 1.53 -14.98 -18.24
N ARG A 101 2.80 -14.92 -18.64
CA ARG A 101 3.97 -15.23 -17.79
C ARG A 101 4.36 -14.06 -16.88
N GLU A 102 4.18 -12.81 -17.35
CA GLU A 102 4.56 -11.61 -16.61
C GLU A 102 3.55 -11.22 -15.52
N VAL A 103 2.25 -11.47 -15.71
CA VAL A 103 1.19 -11.09 -14.76
C VAL A 103 1.45 -11.63 -13.34
N PRO A 104 1.82 -12.91 -13.13
CA PRO A 104 2.21 -13.40 -11.81
C PRO A 104 3.39 -12.62 -11.20
N GLN A 105 4.39 -12.29 -12.01
CA GLN A 105 5.56 -11.53 -11.55
C GLN A 105 5.17 -10.10 -11.13
N LEU A 106 4.29 -9.45 -11.90
CA LEU A 106 3.72 -8.15 -11.55
C LEU A 106 2.94 -8.22 -10.24
N CYS A 107 2.17 -9.28 -10.02
CA CYS A 107 1.44 -9.46 -8.76
C CYS A 107 2.36 -9.63 -7.56
N HIS A 108 3.41 -10.45 -7.66
CA HIS A 108 4.41 -10.55 -6.60
C HIS A 108 5.09 -9.21 -6.32
N ALA A 109 5.39 -8.43 -7.37
CA ALA A 109 5.94 -7.09 -7.20
C ALA A 109 4.95 -6.18 -6.46
N PHE A 110 3.69 -6.08 -6.91
CA PHE A 110 2.68 -5.24 -6.27
C PHE A 110 2.43 -5.60 -4.81
N ARG A 111 2.37 -6.90 -4.50
CA ARG A 111 2.23 -7.39 -3.13
C ARG A 111 3.41 -6.95 -2.27
N ARG A 112 4.64 -7.16 -2.75
CA ARG A 112 5.84 -6.72 -2.03
C ARG A 112 5.84 -5.22 -1.75
N TRP A 113 5.43 -4.41 -2.71
CA TRP A 113 5.29 -2.96 -2.52
C TRP A 113 4.26 -2.63 -1.45
N HIS A 114 3.09 -3.26 -1.52
CA HIS A 114 2.03 -3.06 -0.52
C HIS A 114 2.50 -3.48 0.89
N ASP A 115 3.19 -4.61 1.02
CA ASP A 115 3.71 -5.11 2.29
C ASP A 115 4.76 -4.16 2.88
N ILE A 116 5.61 -3.56 2.02
CA ILE A 116 6.59 -2.55 2.44
C ILE A 116 5.88 -1.29 2.97
N ASP A 117 4.89 -0.78 2.23
CA ASP A 117 4.15 0.42 2.64
C ASP A 117 3.39 0.18 3.94
N LEU A 118 2.72 -0.97 4.06
CA LEU A 118 2.04 -1.38 5.30
C LEU A 118 3.00 -1.48 6.49
N ALA A 119 4.17 -2.09 6.29
CA ALA A 119 5.18 -2.18 7.34
C ALA A 119 5.64 -0.79 7.78
N ARG A 120 5.91 0.12 6.83
CA ARG A 120 6.31 1.50 7.12
C ARG A 120 5.26 2.23 7.95
N ASP A 121 3.99 2.08 7.61
CA ASP A 121 2.88 2.70 8.34
C ASP A 121 2.75 2.15 9.76
N ILE A 122 2.86 0.82 9.93
CA ILE A 122 2.85 0.18 11.26
C ILE A 122 4.02 0.70 12.11
N TYR A 123 5.23 0.74 11.55
CA TYR A 123 6.41 1.23 12.27
C TYR A 123 6.30 2.71 12.63
N HIS A 124 5.76 3.52 11.73
CA HIS A 124 5.48 4.93 12.00
C HIS A 124 4.51 5.07 13.18
N ASN A 125 3.38 4.37 13.15
CA ASN A 125 2.36 4.44 14.20
C ASN A 125 2.91 3.95 15.55
N ALA A 126 3.61 2.81 15.57
CA ALA A 126 4.24 2.30 16.78
C ALA A 126 5.31 3.25 17.34
N THR A 127 6.03 3.98 16.48
CA THR A 127 7.03 4.96 16.91
C THR A 127 6.37 6.19 17.52
N VAL A 128 5.28 6.68 16.94
CA VAL A 128 4.50 7.79 17.48
C VAL A 128 3.96 7.45 18.88
N GLU A 129 3.39 6.26 19.05
CA GLU A 129 2.88 5.80 20.35
C GLU A 129 4.00 5.66 21.39
N LYS A 130 5.14 5.07 21.02
CA LYS A 130 6.31 4.98 21.89
C LYS A 130 6.83 6.36 22.31
N LEU A 131 6.88 7.30 21.38
CA LEU A 131 7.30 8.67 21.67
C LEU A 131 6.35 9.35 22.66
N ALA A 132 5.03 9.15 22.50
CA ALA A 132 4.03 9.65 23.44
C ALA A 132 4.23 9.06 24.84
N LEU A 133 4.46 7.74 24.94
CA LEU A 133 4.75 7.07 26.21
C LEU A 133 6.02 7.60 26.87
N VAL A 134 7.13 7.72 26.12
CA VAL A 134 8.39 8.24 26.65
C VAL A 134 8.20 9.66 27.18
N ARG A 135 7.52 10.54 26.41
CA ARG A 135 7.20 11.90 26.86
C ARG A 135 6.38 11.92 28.15
N PHE A 136 5.40 11.01 28.26
CA PHE A 136 4.59 10.87 29.47
C PHE A 136 5.43 10.44 30.68
N LEU A 137 6.31 9.45 30.52
CA LEU A 137 7.20 8.98 31.59
C LEU A 137 8.17 10.07 32.04
N VAL A 138 8.81 10.77 31.10
CA VAL A 138 9.71 11.90 31.40
C VAL A 138 8.98 13.01 32.16
N ASN A 139 7.74 13.34 31.75
CA ASN A 139 6.96 14.36 32.46
C ASN A 139 6.55 13.92 33.86
N ARG A 140 6.28 12.64 34.08
CA ARG A 140 6.00 12.10 35.41
C ARG A 140 7.21 12.16 36.32
N GLU A 141 8.38 11.80 35.80
CA GLU A 141 9.65 11.86 36.54
C GLU A 141 9.97 13.30 36.97
N LYS A 142 9.91 14.26 36.03
CA LYS A 142 10.10 15.69 36.36
C LYS A 142 9.15 16.21 37.44
N LYS A 143 7.89 15.77 37.43
CA LYS A 143 6.93 16.15 38.47
C LYS A 143 7.28 15.54 39.83
N ALA A 144 7.78 14.30 39.85
CA ALA A 144 8.22 13.67 41.09
C ALA A 144 9.44 14.38 41.67
N ASP A 145 10.42 14.73 40.84
CA ASP A 145 11.61 15.49 41.25
C ASP A 145 11.23 16.87 41.83
N GLN A 146 10.29 17.57 41.20
CA GLN A 146 9.77 18.85 41.70
C GLN A 146 9.15 18.74 43.09
N VAL A 147 8.35 17.69 43.33
CA VAL A 147 7.74 17.45 44.65
C VAL A 147 8.82 17.18 45.71
N VAL A 148 9.85 16.40 45.36
CA VAL A 148 10.98 16.12 46.27
C VAL A 148 11.75 17.41 46.58
N GLU A 149 12.06 18.24 45.58
CA GLU A 149 12.73 19.53 45.79
C GLU A 149 11.90 20.48 46.67
N GLU A 150 10.58 20.55 46.45
CA GLU A 150 9.68 21.37 47.27
C GLU A 150 9.63 20.89 48.72
N MET A 151 9.57 19.57 48.95
CA MET A 151 9.64 18.98 50.29
C MET A 151 10.96 19.32 50.98
N ILE A 152 12.09 19.26 50.27
CA ILE A 152 13.41 19.62 50.82
C ILE A 152 13.43 21.11 51.20
N LYS A 153 12.95 21.99 50.32
CA LYS A 153 12.88 23.44 50.59
C LYS A 153 12.01 23.75 51.81
N GLN A 154 10.80 23.20 51.91
CA GLN A 154 9.91 23.40 53.06
C GLN A 154 10.53 22.87 54.36
N SER A 155 11.21 21.73 54.32
CA SER A 155 11.90 21.16 55.48
C SER A 155 13.05 22.06 55.97
N SER A 156 13.84 22.61 55.04
CA SER A 156 14.94 23.53 55.38
C SER A 156 14.45 24.87 55.99
N VAL A 157 13.32 25.40 55.50
CA VAL A 157 12.69 26.62 56.04
C VAL A 157 12.13 26.37 57.45
N SER A 158 11.53 25.20 57.67
CA SER A 158 10.99 24.79 58.98
C SER A 158 12.09 24.66 60.04
N ILE A 159 13.22 24.04 59.67
CA ILE A 159 14.39 23.91 60.55
C ILE A 159 14.99 25.29 60.86
N SER A 160 15.10 26.18 59.87
CA SER A 160 15.60 27.54 60.08
C SER A 160 14.68 28.38 60.99
N LYS A 161 13.35 28.23 60.89
CA LYS A 161 12.40 28.91 61.79
C LYS A 161 12.48 28.39 63.22
N ASN A 162 12.58 27.07 63.42
CA ASN A 162 12.73 26.49 64.75
C ASN A 162 14.10 26.81 65.38
N GLY A 163 15.16 26.93 64.58
CA GLY A 163 16.47 27.40 65.05
C GLY A 163 16.46 28.85 65.53
N VAL A 164 15.71 29.73 64.86
CA VAL A 164 15.56 31.15 65.28
C VAL A 164 14.66 31.29 66.52
N LEU A 165 13.58 30.50 66.62
CA LEU A 165 12.70 30.50 67.79
C LEU A 165 13.41 29.98 69.05
N GLY A 166 14.32 29.00 68.90
CA GLY A 166 15.13 28.47 70.01
C GLY A 166 16.22 29.42 70.52
N ILE A 167 16.61 30.43 69.75
CA ILE A 167 17.59 31.45 70.16
C ILE A 167 16.89 32.58 70.94
N LEU A 168 15.67 32.98 70.54
CA LEU A 168 14.89 34.02 71.23
C LEU A 168 14.31 33.59 72.59
N GLN A 169 14.35 32.31 72.93
CA GLN A 169 13.81 31.78 74.18
C GLN A 169 14.90 31.47 75.24
N ARG A 170 16.17 31.85 74.97
CA ARG A 170 17.29 31.72 75.91
C ARG A 170 17.72 33.03 76.60
N ASP A 171 17.12 34.17 76.23
CA ASP A 171 17.50 35.51 76.74
C ASP A 171 16.42 36.16 77.64
N LEU A 172 15.66 35.37 78.41
CA LEU A 172 14.75 35.85 79.47
C LEU A 172 14.94 35.08 80.77
#